data_AF-A0A3B8YVG7-F1
#
_entry.id   AF-A0A3B8YVG7-F1
#
_cell.length_a   1.000
_cell.length_b   1.000
_cell.length_c   1.000
_cell.angle_alpha   90.00
_cell.angle_beta   90.00
_cell.angle_gamma   90.00
#
_symmetry.space_group_name_H-M   'P 1'
#
loop_
_entity.id
_entity.type
_entity.pdbx_description
1 polymer ?
#
loop_
_entity_poly.entity_id
_entity_poly.type
_entity_poly.pdbx_seq_one_letter_code
_entity_poly.pdbx_strand_id
1 'polypeptide(L)'
;MKNRNLFLLLGLVLIIIQVAHSCKNMPRATQARDAATNYRMFCAGCHGDNLEKFAAKQWMEEAGTASVERSIRNGILDIGMPAFAKTFSDREIKELAGYVKKGIPADRALLKPAVTAEGIVKSEEYNFVIDTVVTGLEVPWGLAFLPNGDLLISERKGTLHTFSNGRLSAPIEGLPPIMAFGQGGLL
;
A
#
# COMPACT_ATOMS: atom_id res chain seq x y z
N MET A 1 -41.96 56.63 -20.32
CA MET A 1 -40.70 56.04 -20.85
C MET A 1 -39.52 56.08 -19.86
N LYS A 2 -39.72 56.12 -18.53
CA LYS A 2 -38.60 56.26 -17.54
C LYS A 2 -38.27 54.99 -16.72
N ASN A 3 -39.11 53.94 -16.76
CA ASN A 3 -38.98 52.80 -15.83
C ASN A 3 -38.52 51.48 -16.48
N ARG A 4 -38.27 51.43 -17.80
CA ARG A 4 -37.82 50.19 -18.47
C ARG A 4 -36.34 49.89 -18.24
N ASN A 5 -35.49 50.91 -18.08
CA ASN A 5 -34.05 50.71 -17.91
C ASN A 5 -33.66 50.28 -16.48
N LEU A 6 -34.47 50.63 -15.47
CA LEU A 6 -34.20 50.24 -14.07
C LEU A 6 -34.46 48.76 -13.82
N PHE A 7 -35.52 48.18 -14.44
CA PHE A 7 -35.80 46.75 -14.35
C PHE A 7 -34.77 45.88 -15.09
N LEU A 8 -34.22 46.38 -16.20
CA LEU A 8 -33.15 45.70 -16.94
C LEU A 8 -31.81 45.69 -16.17
N LEU A 9 -31.48 46.78 -15.46
CA LEU A 9 -30.27 46.86 -14.64
C LEU A 9 -30.37 46.00 -13.36
N LEU A 10 -31.52 45.96 -12.68
CA LEU A 10 -31.72 45.07 -11.53
C LEU A 10 -31.74 43.58 -11.93
N GLY A 11 -32.30 43.24 -13.08
CA GLY A 11 -32.28 41.87 -13.61
C GLY A 11 -30.87 41.39 -13.96
N LEU A 12 -30.02 42.25 -14.53
CA LEU A 12 -28.63 41.89 -14.87
C LEU A 12 -27.76 41.67 -13.63
N VAL A 13 -27.97 42.47 -12.57
CA VAL A 13 -27.24 42.33 -11.29
C VAL A 13 -27.65 41.04 -10.56
N LEU A 14 -28.93 40.66 -10.57
CA LEU A 14 -29.37 39.38 -9.99
C LEU A 14 -28.76 38.18 -10.73
N ILE A 15 -28.67 38.22 -12.07
CA ILE A 15 -28.10 37.13 -12.87
C ILE A 15 -26.59 36.98 -12.59
N ILE A 16 -25.84 38.08 -12.46
CA ILE A 16 -24.40 38.04 -12.14
C ILE A 16 -24.16 37.46 -10.74
N ILE A 17 -25.01 37.79 -9.76
CA ILE A 17 -24.91 37.24 -8.39
C ILE A 17 -25.25 35.75 -8.36
N GLN A 18 -26.22 35.29 -9.14
CA GLN A 18 -26.59 33.86 -9.24
C GLN A 18 -25.51 33.01 -9.92
N VAL A 19 -24.82 33.54 -10.93
CA VAL A 19 -23.69 32.84 -11.57
C VAL A 19 -22.50 32.70 -10.60
N ALA A 20 -22.24 33.71 -9.77
CA ALA A 20 -21.16 33.65 -8.77
C ALA A 20 -21.42 32.66 -7.62
N HIS A 21 -22.69 32.39 -7.28
CA HIS A 21 -23.05 31.42 -6.24
C HIS A 21 -23.05 29.96 -6.74
N SER A 22 -23.27 29.75 -8.04
CA SER A 22 -23.28 28.40 -8.64
C SER A 22 -21.90 27.72 -8.65
N CYS A 23 -20.79 28.49 -8.69
CA CYS A 23 -19.44 27.93 -8.58
C CYS A 23 -19.08 27.40 -7.18
N LYS A 24 -19.82 27.76 -6.12
CA LYS A 24 -19.49 27.37 -4.74
C LYS A 24 -20.17 26.07 -4.28
N ASN A 25 -21.18 25.59 -5.00
CA ASN A 25 -21.99 24.42 -4.63
C ASN A 25 -21.92 23.31 -5.69
N MET A 26 -20.71 22.96 -6.15
CA MET A 26 -20.52 21.67 -6.81
C MET A 26 -20.52 20.56 -5.73
N PRO A 27 -21.30 19.48 -5.90
CA PRO A 27 -21.24 18.32 -5.01
C PRO A 27 -19.80 17.76 -5.02
N ARG A 28 -19.27 17.48 -3.82
CA ARG A 28 -17.91 16.98 -3.53
C ARG A 28 -17.60 15.58 -4.11
N ALA A 29 -18.40 15.10 -5.07
CA ALA A 29 -18.35 13.75 -5.62
C ALA A 29 -17.48 13.63 -6.88
N THR A 30 -16.78 14.69 -7.32
CA THR A 30 -16.01 14.65 -8.58
C THR A 30 -14.65 15.36 -8.53
N GLN A 31 -14.15 15.68 -7.35
CA GLN A 31 -12.79 16.19 -7.21
C GLN A 31 -11.85 14.99 -7.07
N ALA A 32 -11.00 14.76 -8.07
CA ALA A 32 -9.94 13.76 -7.99
C ALA A 32 -9.13 14.00 -6.71
N ARG A 33 -8.99 12.95 -5.90
CA ARG A 33 -8.21 13.01 -4.65
C ARG A 33 -6.74 13.22 -5.02
N ASP A 34 -6.02 14.00 -4.22
CA ASP A 34 -4.59 14.17 -4.44
C ASP A 34 -3.80 12.88 -4.14
N ALA A 35 -2.56 12.84 -4.63
CA ALA A 35 -1.68 11.69 -4.47
C ALA A 35 -1.41 11.33 -3.00
N ALA A 36 -1.31 12.31 -2.10
CA ALA A 36 -1.05 12.07 -0.68
C ALA A 36 -2.24 11.37 -0.01
N THR A 37 -3.47 11.80 -0.34
CA THR A 37 -4.71 11.20 0.12
C THR A 37 -4.86 9.78 -0.41
N ASN A 38 -4.62 9.58 -1.72
CA ASN A 38 -4.65 8.24 -2.31
C ASN A 38 -3.58 7.33 -1.70
N TYR A 39 -2.36 7.83 -1.48
CA TYR A 39 -1.30 7.07 -0.82
C TYR A 39 -1.70 6.62 0.59
N ARG A 40 -2.21 7.53 1.41
CA ARG A 40 -2.66 7.21 2.77
C ARG A 40 -3.77 6.16 2.79
N MET A 41 -4.72 6.25 1.86
CA MET A 41 -5.87 5.33 1.82
C MET A 41 -5.51 3.93 1.31
N PHE A 42 -4.60 3.81 0.35
CA PHE A 42 -4.40 2.56 -0.40
C PHE A 42 -3.01 1.93 -0.23
N CYS A 43 -2.03 2.69 0.26
CA CYS A 43 -0.62 2.28 0.25
C CYS A 43 0.02 2.27 1.64
N ALA A 44 -0.32 3.23 2.49
CA ALA A 44 0.33 3.44 3.79
C ALA A 44 0.23 2.23 4.73
N GLY A 45 -0.84 1.44 4.65
CA GLY A 45 -0.99 0.22 5.46
C GLY A 45 0.18 -0.76 5.32
N CYS A 46 0.75 -0.87 4.11
CA CYS A 46 1.92 -1.72 3.85
C CYS A 46 3.24 -0.92 3.81
N HIS A 47 3.20 0.30 3.27
CA HIS A 47 4.40 1.09 2.98
C HIS A 47 4.76 2.14 4.05
N GLY A 48 3.97 2.25 5.12
CA GLY A 48 4.13 3.23 6.18
C GLY A 48 3.52 4.59 5.83
N ASP A 49 3.11 5.35 6.84
CA ASP A 49 2.51 6.68 6.59
C ASP A 49 3.50 7.68 5.99
N ASN A 50 4.80 7.47 6.17
CA ASN A 50 5.88 8.33 5.70
C ASN A 50 6.78 7.62 4.69
N LEU A 51 6.28 6.59 4.00
CA LEU A 51 7.04 5.79 3.02
C LEU A 51 8.25 5.06 3.64
N GLU A 52 8.30 4.94 4.97
CA GLU A 52 9.46 4.43 5.68
C GLU A 52 9.59 2.90 5.63
N LYS A 53 8.50 2.19 5.27
CA LYS A 53 8.49 0.71 5.21
C LYS A 53 8.79 0.17 3.81
N PHE A 54 9.20 1.00 2.87
CA PHE A 54 9.74 0.48 1.61
C PHE A 54 11.07 -0.22 1.85
N ALA A 55 11.23 -1.40 1.25
CA ALA A 55 12.54 -2.03 1.13
C ALA A 55 13.41 -1.23 0.15
N ALA A 56 14.65 -0.94 0.52
CA ALA A 56 15.61 -0.31 -0.38
C ALA A 56 15.80 -1.17 -1.64
N LYS A 57 15.61 -0.57 -2.83
CA LYS A 57 15.67 -1.25 -4.12
C LYS A 57 16.20 -0.31 -5.19
N GLN A 58 16.77 -0.88 -6.27
CA GLN A 58 17.40 -0.14 -7.36
C GLN A 58 16.49 0.90 -8.03
N TRP A 59 15.18 0.64 -8.14
CA TRP A 59 14.23 1.57 -8.76
C TRP A 59 14.17 2.95 -8.08
N MET A 60 14.57 3.02 -6.80
CA MET A 60 14.61 4.27 -6.06
C MET A 60 15.66 5.25 -6.63
N GLU A 61 16.68 4.74 -7.33
CA GLU A 61 17.74 5.52 -7.97
C GLU A 61 17.46 5.81 -9.46
N GLU A 62 16.51 5.10 -10.08
CA GLU A 62 16.17 5.31 -11.48
C GLU A 62 15.61 6.72 -11.75
N ALA A 63 15.92 7.29 -12.91
CA ALA A 63 15.36 8.58 -13.29
C ALA A 63 13.86 8.46 -13.61
N GLY A 64 13.08 9.47 -13.19
CA GLY A 64 11.64 9.53 -13.45
C GLY A 64 10.82 8.53 -12.64
N THR A 65 9.62 8.21 -13.14
CA THR A 65 8.58 7.46 -12.40
C THR A 65 8.13 6.18 -13.10
N ALA A 66 8.68 5.86 -14.28
CA ALA A 66 8.12 4.83 -15.16
C ALA A 66 8.07 3.42 -14.55
N SER A 67 9.09 3.02 -13.80
CA SER A 67 9.10 1.73 -13.09
C SER A 67 8.05 1.68 -11.99
N VAL A 68 7.95 2.75 -11.20
CA VAL A 68 6.96 2.89 -10.13
C VAL A 68 5.53 2.90 -10.67
N GLU A 69 5.27 3.63 -11.76
CA GLU A 69 3.97 3.63 -12.44
C GLU A 69 3.58 2.23 -12.90
N ARG A 70 4.54 1.47 -13.45
CA ARG A 70 4.32 0.09 -13.89
C ARG A 70 3.99 -0.82 -12.72
N SER A 71 4.71 -0.69 -11.60
CA SER A 71 4.44 -1.44 -10.37
C SER A 71 3.09 -1.11 -9.76
N ILE A 72 2.70 0.17 -9.69
CA ILE A 72 1.37 0.57 -9.18
C ILE A 72 0.28 0.04 -10.11
N ARG A 73 0.45 0.15 -11.44
CA ARG A 73 -0.53 -0.30 -12.42
C ARG A 73 -0.74 -1.81 -12.36
N ASN A 74 0.35 -2.57 -12.43
CA ASN A 74 0.30 -4.03 -12.65
C ASN A 74 0.43 -4.84 -11.36
N GLY A 75 0.79 -4.19 -10.26
CA GLY A 75 1.18 -4.87 -9.02
C GLY A 75 2.53 -5.58 -9.14
N ILE A 76 2.96 -6.15 -8.03
CA ILE A 76 4.10 -7.06 -7.90
C ILE A 76 3.56 -8.26 -7.11
N LEU A 77 2.89 -9.17 -7.84
CA LEU A 77 1.98 -10.14 -7.25
C LEU A 77 2.70 -11.20 -6.40
N ASP A 78 3.92 -11.55 -6.76
CA ASP A 78 4.83 -12.44 -6.02
C ASP A 78 5.18 -11.92 -4.63
N ILE A 79 5.29 -10.60 -4.45
CA ILE A 79 5.48 -9.98 -3.13
C ILE A 79 4.19 -9.43 -2.52
N GLY A 80 3.06 -9.60 -3.20
CA GLY A 80 1.73 -9.31 -2.65
C GLY A 80 1.32 -7.85 -2.78
N MET A 81 2.03 -7.08 -3.61
CA MET A 81 1.60 -5.76 -4.02
C MET A 81 0.50 -5.90 -5.08
N PRO A 82 -0.76 -5.51 -4.81
CA PRO A 82 -1.85 -5.67 -5.76
C PRO A 82 -1.74 -4.67 -6.92
N ALA A 83 -2.44 -4.98 -8.01
CA ALA A 83 -2.55 -4.11 -9.18
C ALA A 83 -3.63 -3.03 -8.96
N PHE A 84 -3.33 -1.77 -9.28
CA PHE A 84 -4.25 -0.65 -9.11
C PHE A 84 -4.76 -0.03 -10.42
N ALA A 85 -4.48 -0.65 -11.58
CA ALA A 85 -4.97 -0.17 -12.88
C ALA A 85 -6.49 0.04 -12.97
N LYS A 86 -7.28 -0.71 -12.18
CA LYS A 86 -8.75 -0.58 -12.12
C LYS A 86 -9.23 0.42 -11.07
N THR A 87 -8.34 0.87 -10.19
CA THR A 87 -8.65 1.76 -9.07
C THR A 87 -8.32 3.21 -9.40
N PHE A 88 -7.23 3.44 -10.15
CA PHE A 88 -6.72 4.77 -10.45
C PHE A 88 -6.63 5.00 -11.96
N SER A 89 -6.89 6.24 -12.38
CA SER A 89 -6.59 6.72 -13.72
C SER A 89 -5.07 6.80 -13.97
N ASP A 90 -4.65 6.85 -15.23
CA ASP A 90 -3.23 7.02 -15.61
C ASP A 90 -2.60 8.25 -14.99
N ARG A 91 -3.38 9.34 -14.89
CA ARG A 91 -2.94 10.58 -14.22
C ARG A 91 -2.68 10.35 -12.73
N GLU A 92 -3.60 9.71 -12.03
CA GLU A 92 -3.46 9.41 -10.59
C GLU A 92 -2.30 8.46 -10.33
N ILE A 93 -2.08 7.46 -11.18
CA ILE A 93 -0.92 6.55 -11.08
C ILE A 93 0.39 7.33 -11.21
N LYS A 94 0.47 8.24 -12.19
CA LYS A 94 1.65 9.09 -12.38
C LYS A 94 1.88 10.04 -11.20
N GLU A 95 0.82 10.66 -10.70
CA GLU A 95 0.87 11.54 -9.53
C GLU A 95 1.31 10.78 -8.26
N LEU A 96 0.80 9.56 -8.04
CA LEU A 96 1.22 8.66 -6.96
C LEU A 96 2.68 8.25 -7.09
N ALA A 97 3.12 7.85 -8.29
CA ALA A 97 4.50 7.47 -8.53
C ALA A 97 5.47 8.65 -8.28
N GLY A 98 5.09 9.85 -8.69
CA GLY A 98 5.83 11.08 -8.39
C GLY A 98 5.86 11.40 -6.90
N TYR A 99 4.73 11.25 -6.21
CA TYR A 99 4.65 11.42 -4.75
C TYR A 99 5.60 10.47 -4.02
N VAL A 100 5.59 9.18 -4.38
CA VAL A 100 6.48 8.16 -3.81
C VAL A 100 7.95 8.49 -4.10
N LYS A 101 8.33 8.73 -5.35
CA LYS A 101 9.74 9.05 -5.71
C LYS A 101 10.27 10.29 -4.99
N LYS A 102 9.43 11.30 -4.79
CA LYS A 102 9.80 12.53 -4.08
C LYS A 102 9.89 12.33 -2.56
N GLY A 103 9.02 11.49 -2.00
CA GLY A 103 8.90 11.33 -0.55
C GLY A 103 9.84 10.29 0.05
N ILE A 104 10.38 9.35 -0.73
CA ILE A 104 11.34 8.37 -0.19
C ILE A 104 12.62 9.10 0.25
N PRO A 105 13.07 8.92 1.51
CA PRO A 105 14.24 9.61 2.03
C PRO A 105 15.48 9.33 1.21
N ALA A 106 16.22 10.36 0.81
CA ALA A 106 17.47 10.20 0.06
C ALA A 106 18.49 9.34 0.83
N ASP A 107 18.56 9.53 2.16
CA ASP A 107 19.29 8.63 3.04
C ASP A 107 18.48 7.35 3.29
N ARG A 108 18.92 6.25 2.68
CA ARG A 108 18.27 4.93 2.79
C ARG A 108 18.41 4.32 4.19
N ALA A 109 19.31 4.80 5.04
CA ALA A 109 19.40 4.36 6.44
C ALA A 109 18.17 4.77 7.27
N LEU A 110 17.37 5.73 6.79
CA LEU A 110 16.11 6.14 7.42
C LEU A 110 14.94 5.21 7.08
N LEU A 111 15.10 4.29 6.12
CA LEU A 111 14.11 3.26 5.86
C LEU A 111 14.10 2.27 7.03
N LYS A 112 12.90 2.02 7.56
CA LYS A 112 12.71 1.16 8.72
C LYS A 112 12.30 -0.23 8.25
N PRO A 113 12.96 -1.29 8.74
CA PRO A 113 12.40 -2.63 8.64
C PRO A 113 10.97 -2.63 9.20
N ALA A 114 10.09 -3.45 8.62
CA ALA A 114 8.71 -3.57 9.09
C ALA A 114 8.63 -3.95 10.58
N VAL A 115 9.65 -4.62 11.11
CA VAL A 115 9.78 -5.04 12.50
C VAL A 115 11.25 -4.98 12.92
N THR A 116 11.56 -4.38 14.08
CA THR A 116 12.87 -4.48 14.75
C THR A 116 12.73 -5.42 15.95
N ALA A 117 13.63 -6.39 16.09
CA ALA A 117 13.59 -7.37 17.19
C ALA A 117 14.08 -6.78 18.53
N GLU A 118 14.67 -5.59 18.50
CA GLU A 118 15.34 -5.02 19.65
C GLU A 118 14.39 -4.19 20.53
N GLY A 119 14.31 -4.58 21.80
CA GLY A 119 13.66 -3.80 22.86
C GLY A 119 12.17 -4.08 23.05
N ILE A 120 11.52 -3.19 23.81
CA ILE A 120 10.10 -3.29 24.11
C ILE A 120 9.31 -2.51 23.05
N VAL A 121 8.49 -3.22 22.30
CA VAL A 121 7.49 -2.63 21.40
C VAL A 121 6.23 -2.33 22.21
N LYS A 122 5.76 -1.09 22.13
CA LYS A 122 4.55 -0.63 22.80
C LYS A 122 3.40 -0.60 21.79
N SER A 123 2.33 -1.34 22.07
CA SER A 123 1.02 -1.11 21.44
C SER A 123 0.16 -0.22 22.35
N GLU A 124 -1.06 0.07 21.91
CA GLU A 124 -2.05 0.82 22.70
C GLU A 124 -2.37 0.13 24.04
N GLU A 125 -2.35 -1.21 24.06
CA GLU A 125 -2.81 -2.02 25.20
C GLU A 125 -1.68 -2.77 25.91
N TYR A 126 -0.62 -3.19 25.19
CA TYR A 126 0.41 -4.08 25.74
C TYR A 126 1.82 -3.69 25.30
N ASN A 127 2.76 -4.06 26.16
CA ASN A 127 4.18 -4.08 25.84
C ASN A 127 4.58 -5.50 25.45
N PHE A 128 5.30 -5.68 24.34
CA PHE A 128 5.79 -6.98 23.91
C PHE A 128 7.25 -6.88 23.45
N VAL A 129 7.93 -8.03 23.51
CA VAL A 129 9.27 -8.23 22.94
C VAL A 129 9.11 -9.13 21.72
N ILE A 130 9.96 -8.94 20.73
CA ILE A 130 9.92 -9.68 19.48
C ILE A 130 11.15 -10.56 19.41
N ASP A 131 10.94 -11.88 19.42
CA ASP A 131 12.01 -12.85 19.27
C ASP A 131 11.90 -13.60 17.95
N THR A 132 13.04 -13.88 17.33
CA THR A 132 13.10 -14.69 16.11
C THR A 132 13.05 -16.17 16.49
N VAL A 133 11.98 -16.87 16.10
CA VAL A 133 11.80 -18.31 16.37
C VAL A 133 12.51 -19.18 15.33
N VAL A 134 12.48 -18.77 14.06
CA VAL A 134 13.02 -19.55 12.95
C VAL A 134 13.58 -18.62 11.87
N THR A 135 14.69 -19.04 11.24
CA THR A 135 15.34 -18.35 10.12
C THR A 135 15.47 -19.28 8.92
N GLY A 136 15.81 -18.74 7.75
CA GLY A 136 16.03 -19.53 6.53
C GLY A 136 14.78 -19.76 5.67
N LEU A 137 13.67 -19.12 6.04
CA LEU A 137 12.46 -19.01 5.22
C LEU A 137 12.57 -17.79 4.31
N GLU A 138 11.89 -17.83 3.17
CA GLU A 138 11.87 -16.77 2.17
C GLU A 138 10.66 -15.83 2.39
N VAL A 139 9.44 -16.38 2.33
CA VAL A 139 8.19 -15.67 2.62
C VAL A 139 7.25 -16.61 3.38
N PRO A 140 7.33 -16.66 4.72
CA PRO A 140 6.40 -17.44 5.55
C PRO A 140 4.96 -16.99 5.29
N TRP A 141 4.04 -17.96 5.16
CA TRP A 141 2.66 -17.72 4.73
C TRP A 141 1.65 -18.12 5.81
N GLY A 142 1.76 -19.33 6.33
CA GLY A 142 0.93 -19.85 7.40
C GLY A 142 1.75 -20.64 8.42
N LEU A 143 1.21 -20.77 9.63
CA LEU A 143 1.82 -21.54 10.71
C LEU A 143 0.76 -22.27 11.52
N ALA A 144 1.07 -23.50 11.93
CA ALA A 144 0.23 -24.28 12.82
C ALA A 144 1.09 -25.07 13.82
N PHE A 145 0.66 -25.11 15.08
CA PHE A 145 1.25 -25.99 16.07
C PHE A 145 0.72 -27.42 15.88
N LEU A 146 1.62 -28.39 15.90
CA LEU A 146 1.31 -29.80 15.92
C LEU A 146 1.07 -30.28 17.37
N PRO A 147 0.35 -31.39 17.60
CA PRO A 147 0.04 -31.87 18.96
C PRO A 147 1.26 -32.16 19.84
N ASN A 148 2.41 -32.43 19.23
CA ASN A 148 3.68 -32.66 19.93
C ASN A 148 4.46 -31.36 20.21
N GLY A 149 3.93 -30.18 19.85
CA GLY A 149 4.57 -28.88 20.05
C GLY A 149 5.46 -28.41 18.89
N ASP A 150 5.66 -29.24 17.86
CA ASP A 150 6.36 -28.82 16.65
C ASP A 150 5.54 -27.79 15.86
N LEU A 151 6.20 -27.05 14.98
CA LEU A 151 5.54 -26.12 14.07
C LEU A 151 5.49 -26.69 12.65
N LEU A 152 4.34 -26.55 12.01
CA LEU A 152 4.19 -26.68 10.57
C LEU A 152 4.15 -25.27 9.97
N ILE A 153 5.01 -24.99 8.99
CA ILE A 153 5.19 -23.65 8.41
C ILE A 153 5.08 -23.77 6.90
N SER A 154 4.15 -23.03 6.30
CA SER A 154 4.07 -22.91 4.84
C SER A 154 4.81 -21.67 4.35
N GLU A 155 5.41 -21.74 3.17
CA GLU A 155 5.88 -20.57 2.44
C GLU A 155 4.93 -20.24 1.30
N ARG A 156 4.89 -18.95 0.94
CA ARG A 156 4.00 -18.44 -0.10
C ARG A 156 4.16 -19.14 -1.45
N LYS A 157 5.40 -19.56 -1.76
CA LYS A 157 5.74 -20.29 -3.00
C LYS A 157 5.17 -21.72 -3.05
N GLY A 158 4.42 -22.14 -2.03
CA GLY A 158 3.77 -23.45 -1.98
C GLY A 158 4.64 -24.56 -1.43
N THR A 159 5.67 -24.23 -0.63
CA THR A 159 6.44 -25.22 0.14
C THR A 159 5.90 -25.31 1.56
N LEU A 160 6.12 -26.46 2.20
CA LEU A 160 5.72 -26.74 3.58
C LEU A 160 6.93 -27.30 4.32
N HIS A 161 7.13 -26.87 5.56
CA HIS A 161 8.27 -27.25 6.39
C HIS A 161 7.77 -27.63 7.78
N THR A 162 8.51 -28.51 8.45
CA THR A 162 8.40 -28.66 9.91
C THR A 162 9.53 -27.91 10.59
N PHE A 163 9.25 -27.33 11.75
CA PHE A 163 10.24 -26.81 12.66
C PHE A 163 10.12 -27.53 14.00
N SER A 164 11.17 -28.27 14.34
CA SER A 164 11.24 -29.13 15.52
C SER A 164 12.61 -29.01 16.16
N ASN A 165 12.66 -28.95 17.48
CA ASN A 165 13.91 -28.91 18.25
C ASN A 165 14.89 -27.81 17.76
N GLY A 166 14.37 -26.63 17.41
CA GLY A 166 15.16 -25.50 16.94
C GLY A 166 15.68 -25.63 15.50
N ARG A 167 15.19 -26.59 14.72
CA ARG A 167 15.67 -26.85 13.35
C ARG A 167 14.52 -26.84 12.35
N LEU A 168 14.73 -26.12 11.25
CA LEU A 168 13.85 -26.12 10.08
C LEU A 168 14.18 -27.32 9.18
N SER A 169 13.16 -28.06 8.75
CA SER A 169 13.31 -29.18 7.82
C SER A 169 13.56 -28.71 6.38
N ALA A 170 14.03 -29.64 5.53
CA ALA A 170 13.85 -29.51 4.09
C ALA A 170 12.34 -29.44 3.74
N PRO A 171 11.98 -28.93 2.55
CA PRO A 171 10.58 -28.94 2.10
C PRO A 171 9.97 -30.34 2.17
N ILE A 172 8.75 -30.43 2.70
CA ILE A 172 7.97 -31.66 2.75
C ILE A 172 7.56 -32.06 1.32
N GLU A 173 7.85 -33.30 0.96
CA GLU A 173 7.51 -33.87 -0.34
C GLU A 173 6.11 -34.50 -0.35
N GLY A 174 5.58 -34.79 -1.54
CA GLY A 174 4.30 -35.51 -1.70
C GLY A 174 3.05 -34.65 -1.55
N LEU A 175 3.19 -33.32 -1.50
CA LEU A 175 2.06 -32.40 -1.53
C LEU A 175 1.30 -32.49 -2.87
N PRO A 176 -0.03 -32.28 -2.88
CA PRO A 176 -0.77 -32.14 -4.13
C PRO A 176 -0.25 -30.93 -4.94
N PRO A 177 -0.59 -30.81 -6.23
CA PRO A 177 -0.28 -29.61 -7.00
C PRO A 177 -0.83 -28.35 -6.33
N ILE A 178 0.03 -27.36 -6.10
CA ILE A 178 -0.32 -26.11 -5.39
C ILE A 178 -0.35 -24.95 -6.37
N MET A 179 -1.41 -24.15 -6.31
CA MET A 179 -1.51 -22.88 -7.01
C MET A 179 -0.91 -21.75 -6.16
N ALA A 180 0.41 -21.63 -6.16
CA ALA A 180 1.14 -20.56 -5.48
C ALA A 180 1.24 -19.30 -6.37
N PHE A 181 0.15 -18.55 -6.49
CA PHE A 181 0.10 -17.32 -7.27
C PHE A 181 -0.62 -16.19 -6.53
N GLY A 182 -0.03 -14.99 -6.55
CA GLY A 182 -0.59 -13.84 -5.86
C GLY A 182 -0.79 -14.15 -4.38
N GLN A 183 -2.02 -14.04 -3.89
CA GLN A 183 -2.38 -14.35 -2.49
C GLN A 183 -2.81 -15.81 -2.27
N GLY A 184 -2.74 -16.66 -3.30
CA GLY A 184 -3.02 -18.09 -3.20
C GLY A 184 -1.82 -18.90 -2.69
N GLY A 185 -2.05 -20.18 -2.39
CA GLY A 185 -1.01 -21.10 -1.91
C GLY A 185 -1.50 -21.92 -0.73
N LEU A 186 -0.61 -22.15 0.23
CA LEU A 186 -0.87 -22.90 1.47
C LEU A 186 -1.10 -21.93 2.66
N LEU A 187 -2.07 -21.01 2.55
CA LEU A 187 -2.39 -20.08 3.66
C LEU A 187 -3.13 -20.81 4.79
#